data_AF-A0A3D2EVS5-F1
#
_entry.id   AF-A0A3D2EVS5-F1
#
_cell.length_a   1.000
_cell.length_b   1.000
_cell.length_c   1.000
_cell.angle_alpha   90.00
_cell.angle_beta   90.00
_cell.angle_gamma   90.00
#
_symmetry.space_group_name_H-M   'P 1'
#
loop_
_entity.id
_entity.type
_entity.pdbx_description
1 polymer ?
#
loop_
_entity_poly.entity_id
_entity_poly.type
_entity_poly.pdbx_seq_one_letter_code
_entity_poly.pdbx_strand_id
1 'polypeptide(L)'
;MADLTVEKLALTVGVPVERLLTQMEEAGLAKRAAKDAVSEEERKSLLVHLQKAHGGSGEEADGPKKITLRRKTTSTLKVAGSGGKRTVNVEVRKKRTYVKQSEEELQAKLEAEQEQLQEQQAVAEREAADQIEQERAAAEKAAAEKAAAEKAAAEK
;
A
#
# COMPACT_ATOMS: atom_id res chain seq x y z
N MET A 1 21.92 -15.31 -31.77
CA MET A 1 21.45 -16.59 -31.19
C MET A 1 20.23 -17.08 -31.95
N ALA A 2 19.80 -18.32 -31.70
CA ALA A 2 18.86 -19.07 -32.52
C ALA A 2 17.46 -18.43 -32.63
N ASP A 3 16.88 -18.52 -33.83
CA ASP A 3 15.48 -18.20 -34.09
C ASP A 3 14.56 -19.18 -33.34
N LEU A 4 13.61 -18.64 -32.56
CA LEU A 4 12.65 -19.39 -31.76
C LEU A 4 11.28 -19.24 -32.38
N THR A 5 10.52 -20.32 -32.53
CA THR A 5 9.14 -20.24 -33.04
C THR A 5 8.21 -19.55 -32.05
N VAL A 6 7.13 -18.94 -32.56
CA VAL A 6 6.10 -18.28 -31.73
C VAL A 6 5.54 -19.25 -30.68
N GLU A 7 5.27 -20.51 -31.04
CA GLU A 7 4.84 -21.57 -30.11
C GLU A 7 5.81 -21.76 -28.93
N LYS A 8 7.12 -21.82 -29.20
CA LYS A 8 8.14 -22.01 -28.15
C LYS A 8 8.28 -20.78 -27.27
N LEU A 9 8.16 -19.59 -27.86
CA LEU A 9 8.18 -18.33 -27.13
C LEU A 9 6.98 -18.23 -26.18
N ALA A 10 5.78 -18.55 -26.68
CA ALA A 10 4.55 -18.56 -25.90
C ALA A 10 4.64 -19.50 -24.68
N LEU A 11 5.15 -20.72 -24.87
CA LEU A 11 5.37 -21.68 -23.79
C LEU A 11 6.38 -21.18 -22.75
N THR A 12 7.45 -20.52 -23.19
CA THR A 12 8.49 -20.00 -22.29
C THR A 12 7.97 -18.85 -21.42
N VAL A 13 7.15 -17.97 -21.99
CA VAL A 13 6.58 -16.81 -21.30
C VAL A 13 5.29 -17.18 -20.54
N GLY A 14 4.73 -18.37 -20.78
CA GLY A 14 3.52 -18.85 -20.10
C GLY A 14 2.23 -18.18 -20.60
N VAL A 15 2.21 -17.69 -21.83
CA VAL A 15 1.10 -16.97 -22.45
C VAL A 15 0.51 -17.83 -23.58
N PRO A 16 -0.82 -17.88 -23.77
CA PRO A 16 -1.39 -18.62 -24.89
C PRO A 16 -0.94 -18.05 -26.25
N VAL A 17 -0.74 -18.92 -27.24
CA VAL A 17 -0.21 -18.55 -28.56
C VAL A 17 -1.04 -17.46 -29.24
N GLU A 18 -2.37 -17.55 -29.14
CA GLU A 18 -3.30 -16.56 -29.69
C GLU A 18 -3.07 -15.15 -29.11
N ARG A 19 -2.78 -15.09 -27.80
CA ARG A 19 -2.50 -13.82 -27.12
C ARG A 19 -1.13 -13.27 -27.50
N LEU A 20 -0.14 -14.13 -27.74
CA LEU A 20 1.15 -13.67 -28.22
C LEU A 20 1.06 -13.13 -29.65
N LEU A 21 0.28 -13.78 -30.53
CA LEU A 21 0.07 -13.31 -31.90
C LEU A 21 -0.61 -11.94 -31.94
N THR A 22 -1.67 -11.73 -31.14
CA THR A 22 -2.32 -10.41 -31.03
C THR A 22 -1.36 -9.33 -30.55
N GLN A 23 -0.51 -9.61 -29.55
CA GLN A 23 0.51 -8.67 -29.07
C GLN A 23 1.59 -8.38 -30.13
N MET A 24 1.95 -9.37 -30.95
CA MET A 24 2.87 -9.17 -32.06
C MET A 24 2.25 -8.30 -33.16
N GLU A 25 0.97 -8.48 -33.48
CA GLU A 25 0.23 -7.62 -34.41
C GLU A 25 0.14 -6.17 -33.89
N GLU A 26 -0.17 -5.98 -32.61
CA GLU A 26 -0.18 -4.66 -31.95
C GLU A 26 1.20 -3.98 -31.95
N ALA A 27 2.28 -4.77 -31.84
CA ALA A 27 3.65 -4.30 -31.97
C ALA A 27 4.09 -4.01 -33.43
N GLY A 28 3.21 -4.24 -34.42
CA GLY A 28 3.50 -4.01 -35.84
C GLY A 28 4.32 -5.11 -36.51
N LEU A 29 4.38 -6.30 -35.91
CA LEU A 29 5.08 -7.47 -36.46
C LEU A 29 4.12 -8.29 -37.32
N ALA A 30 4.43 -8.46 -38.60
CA ALA A 30 3.56 -9.14 -39.58
C ALA A 30 3.57 -10.67 -39.50
N LYS A 31 3.75 -11.27 -38.31
CA LYS A 31 3.78 -12.73 -38.12
C LYS A 31 2.39 -13.25 -37.80
N ARG A 32 1.94 -14.23 -38.59
CA ARG A 32 0.53 -14.64 -38.63
C ARG A 32 0.32 -16.09 -38.24
N ALA A 33 1.39 -16.89 -38.07
CA ALA A 33 1.27 -18.29 -37.74
C ALA A 33 2.12 -18.71 -36.53
N ALA A 34 1.60 -19.68 -35.78
CA ALA A 34 2.21 -20.27 -34.59
C ALA A 34 3.61 -20.86 -34.85
N LYS A 35 3.87 -21.28 -36.11
CA LYS A 35 5.12 -21.89 -36.55
C LYS A 35 6.16 -20.89 -37.06
N ASP A 36 5.81 -19.61 -37.17
CA ASP A 36 6.74 -18.59 -37.66
C ASP A 36 7.91 -18.44 -36.67
N ALA A 37 9.12 -18.33 -37.21
CA ALA A 37 10.34 -18.16 -36.42
C ALA A 37 10.51 -16.68 -36.06
N VAL A 38 10.69 -16.33 -34.79
CA VAL A 38 10.83 -14.95 -34.28
C VAL A 38 12.31 -14.58 -34.13
N SER A 39 12.74 -13.51 -34.80
CA SER A 39 14.12 -13.02 -34.74
C SER A 39 14.37 -12.25 -33.44
N GLU A 40 15.64 -12.02 -33.09
CA GLU A 40 15.97 -11.26 -31.87
C GLU A 40 15.51 -9.79 -31.93
N GLU A 41 15.52 -9.17 -33.11
CA GLU A 41 15.07 -7.79 -33.31
C GLU A 41 13.58 -7.65 -33.02
N GLU A 42 12.78 -8.61 -33.48
CA GLU A 42 11.34 -8.66 -33.25
C GLU A 42 10.99 -8.96 -31.78
N ARG A 43 11.80 -9.78 -31.10
CA ARG A 43 11.64 -9.97 -29.64
C ARG A 43 11.87 -8.67 -28.90
N LYS A 44 12.88 -7.89 -29.29
CA LYS A 44 13.16 -6.59 -28.68
C LYS A 44 12.03 -5.59 -28.93
N SER A 45 11.51 -5.50 -30.15
CA SER A 45 10.39 -4.59 -30.45
C SER A 45 9.11 -4.99 -29.71
N LEU A 46 8.80 -6.29 -29.64
CA LEU A 46 7.70 -6.80 -28.82
C LEU A 46 7.89 -6.45 -27.34
N LEU A 47 9.09 -6.62 -26.78
CA LEU A 47 9.37 -6.26 -25.38
C LEU A 47 9.18 -4.77 -25.13
N VAL A 48 9.63 -3.89 -26.03
CA VAL A 48 9.42 -2.44 -25.92
C VAL A 48 7.93 -2.11 -25.93
N HIS A 49 7.14 -2.74 -26.81
CA HIS A 49 5.69 -2.54 -26.85
C HIS A 49 5.01 -3.01 -25.56
N LEU A 50 5.36 -4.20 -25.06
CA LEU A 50 4.80 -4.75 -23.82
C LEU A 50 5.16 -3.90 -22.61
N GLN A 51 6.40 -3.40 -22.54
CA GLN A 51 6.83 -2.47 -21.49
C GLN A 51 5.98 -1.18 -21.52
N LYS A 52 5.77 -0.60 -22.70
CA LYS A 52 4.90 0.58 -22.87
C LYS A 52 3.45 0.30 -22.45
N ALA A 53 2.87 -0.81 -22.91
CA ALA A 53 1.48 -1.18 -22.61
C ALA A 53 1.25 -1.46 -21.11
N HIS A 54 2.27 -1.92 -20.39
CA HIS A 54 2.22 -2.22 -18.96
C HIS A 54 2.80 -1.11 -18.06
N GLY A 55 3.15 0.05 -18.63
CA GLY A 55 3.66 1.20 -17.87
C GLY A 55 5.07 1.01 -17.31
N GLY A 56 5.86 0.10 -17.88
CA GLY A 56 7.26 -0.10 -17.55
C GLY A 56 8.17 0.91 -18.27
N SER A 57 8.96 1.65 -17.49
CA SER A 57 10.19 2.40 -17.85
C SER A 57 10.32 2.85 -19.31
N GLY A 58 9.46 3.79 -19.72
CA GLY A 58 9.54 4.56 -20.96
C GLY A 58 8.77 5.86 -20.79
N GLU A 59 8.93 6.83 -21.69
CA GLU A 59 8.35 8.19 -21.63
C GLU A 59 6.81 8.23 -21.48
N GLU A 60 6.13 7.11 -21.76
CA GLU A 60 4.69 6.90 -21.54
C GLU A 60 4.38 6.05 -20.30
N ALA A 61 5.32 5.90 -19.35
CA ALA A 61 5.08 5.35 -18.00
C ALA A 61 4.17 6.24 -17.13
N ASP A 62 3.53 7.23 -17.74
CA ASP A 62 2.45 8.01 -17.16
C ASP A 62 1.12 7.37 -17.54
N GLY A 63 0.85 6.22 -16.90
CA GLY A 63 -0.53 5.78 -16.72
C GLY A 63 -1.40 6.93 -16.17
N PRO A 64 -2.73 6.81 -16.17
CA PRO A 64 -3.60 7.93 -15.82
C PRO A 64 -3.19 8.54 -14.49
N LYS A 65 -2.94 9.87 -14.47
CA LYS A 65 -2.55 10.67 -13.29
C LYS A 65 -3.39 10.38 -12.04
N LYS A 66 -4.60 9.87 -12.23
CA LYS A 66 -5.56 9.50 -11.21
C LYS A 66 -6.19 8.14 -11.53
N ILE A 67 -6.13 7.20 -10.59
CA ILE A 67 -6.82 5.91 -10.68
C ILE A 67 -7.80 5.75 -9.51
N THR A 68 -9.04 5.34 -9.78
CA THR A 68 -10.04 5.13 -8.72
C THR A 68 -10.32 3.63 -8.56
N LEU A 69 -9.81 3.05 -7.47
CA LEU A 69 -10.08 1.68 -7.08
C LEU A 69 -11.47 1.60 -6.43
N ARG A 70 -12.32 0.74 -6.96
CA ARG A 70 -13.67 0.50 -6.43
C ARG A 70 -13.68 -0.85 -5.71
N ARG A 71 -14.14 -0.87 -4.46
CA ARG A 71 -14.35 -2.11 -3.70
C ARG A 71 -15.82 -2.25 -3.36
N LYS A 72 -16.37 -3.42 -3.67
CA LYS A 72 -17.70 -3.84 -3.27
C LYS A 72 -17.56 -4.84 -2.13
N THR A 73 -18.30 -4.62 -1.05
CA THR A 73 -18.37 -5.52 0.10
C THR A 73 -19.82 -5.71 0.47
N THR A 74 -20.31 -6.95 0.37
CA THR A 74 -21.67 -7.32 0.73
C THR A 74 -21.65 -8.00 2.10
N SER A 75 -22.50 -7.55 3.01
CA SER A 75 -22.73 -8.16 4.33
C SER A 75 -24.21 -8.48 4.49
N THR A 76 -24.55 -9.54 5.20
CA THR A 76 -25.93 -9.93 5.45
C THR A 76 -26.29 -9.62 6.90
N LEU A 77 -27.29 -8.75 7.10
CA LEU A 77 -27.75 -8.35 8.42
C LEU A 77 -29.06 -9.07 8.72
N LYS A 78 -29.06 -9.88 9.78
CA LYS A 78 -30.26 -10.54 10.32
C LYS A 78 -30.93 -9.60 11.33
N VAL A 79 -32.09 -9.06 10.99
CA VAL A 79 -32.88 -8.19 11.87
C VAL A 79 -34.00 -9.02 12.51
N ALA A 80 -34.09 -9.02 13.84
CA ALA A 80 -35.27 -9.50 14.56
C ALA A 80 -36.21 -8.30 14.74
N GLY A 81 -37.32 -8.27 14.00
CA GLY A 81 -38.36 -7.25 14.15
C GLY A 81 -39.65 -7.84 14.71
N SER A 82 -40.60 -6.98 15.05
CA SER A 82 -41.93 -7.35 15.58
C SER A 82 -42.76 -8.28 14.67
N GLY A 83 -42.32 -8.52 13.42
CA GLY A 83 -42.96 -9.43 12.46
C GLY A 83 -42.08 -10.61 12.00
N GLY A 84 -41.06 -11.00 12.77
CA GLY A 84 -40.21 -12.18 12.50
C GLY A 84 -38.75 -11.87 12.11
N LYS A 85 -37.99 -12.92 11.77
CA LYS A 85 -36.56 -12.84 11.38
C LYS A 85 -36.44 -12.49 9.89
N ARG A 86 -35.92 -11.30 9.56
CA ARG A 86 -35.66 -10.86 8.17
C ARG A 86 -34.16 -10.75 7.93
N THR A 87 -33.71 -11.16 6.76
CA THR A 87 -32.31 -11.02 6.33
C THR A 87 -32.22 -9.95 5.27
N VAL A 88 -31.40 -8.93 5.51
CA VAL A 88 -31.16 -7.80 4.59
C VAL A 88 -29.74 -7.92 4.05
N ASN A 89 -29.58 -7.84 2.73
CA ASN A 89 -28.26 -7.77 2.10
C ASN A 89 -27.81 -6.31 2.05
N VAL A 90 -26.76 -5.98 2.79
CA VAL A 90 -26.15 -4.65 2.83
C VAL A 90 -24.94 -4.64 1.90
N GLU A 91 -25.00 -3.89 0.81
CA GLU A 91 -23.85 -3.67 -0.08
C GLU A 91 -23.19 -2.33 0.22
N VAL A 92 -21.96 -2.37 0.75
CA VAL A 92 -21.12 -1.19 0.93
C VAL A 92 -20.17 -1.09 -0.26
N ARG A 93 -20.25 0.04 -0.98
CA ARG A 93 -19.36 0.38 -2.09
C ARG A 93 -18.38 1.46 -1.63
N LYS A 94 -17.09 1.13 -1.58
CA LYS A 94 -16.01 2.07 -1.26
C LYS A 94 -15.27 2.45 -2.54
N LYS A 95 -14.88 3.72 -2.66
CA LYS A 95 -13.92 4.19 -3.67
C LYS A 95 -12.65 4.67 -2.96
N ARG A 96 -11.48 4.24 -3.43
CA ARG A 96 -10.18 4.83 -3.06
C ARG A 96 -9.55 5.38 -4.31
N THR A 97 -9.18 6.65 -4.28
CA THR A 97 -8.62 7.33 -5.45
C THR A 97 -7.15 7.58 -5.20
N TYR A 98 -6.29 6.98 -6.01
CA TYR A 98 -4.86 7.24 -6.01
C TYR A 98 -4.54 8.30 -7.06
N VAL A 99 -3.66 9.25 -6.72
CA VAL A 99 -3.12 10.25 -7.62
C VAL A 99 -1.62 10.03 -7.65
N LYS A 100 -1.03 9.89 -8.83
CA LYS A 100 0.42 9.73 -8.98
C LYS A 100 1.08 11.06 -8.65
N GLN A 101 1.78 11.12 -7.52
CA GLN A 101 2.55 12.28 -7.06
C GLN A 101 3.94 12.24 -7.68
N SER A 102 4.53 13.41 -7.94
CA SER A 102 5.90 13.47 -8.42
C SER A 102 6.87 12.97 -7.34
N GLU A 103 8.07 12.57 -7.74
CA GLU A 103 9.09 12.10 -6.79
C GLU A 103 9.48 13.19 -5.78
N GLU A 104 9.50 14.46 -6.21
CA GLU A 104 9.74 15.62 -5.36
C GLU A 104 8.64 15.84 -4.30
N GLU A 105 7.37 15.70 -4.70
CA GLU A 105 6.23 15.80 -3.76
C GLU A 105 6.20 14.65 -2.75
N LEU A 106 6.64 13.46 -3.15
CA LEU A 106 6.75 12.29 -2.28
C LEU A 106 7.87 12.49 -1.26
N GLN A 107 9.03 13.01 -1.67
CA GLN A 107 10.14 13.32 -0.78
C GLN A 107 9.75 14.39 0.25
N ALA A 108 9.16 15.51 -0.20
CA ALA A 108 8.69 16.57 0.69
C ALA A 108 7.66 16.08 1.73
N LYS A 109 6.78 15.14 1.35
CA LYS A 109 5.84 14.54 2.29
C LYS A 109 6.49 13.61 3.30
N LEU A 110 7.45 12.80 2.87
CA LEU A 110 8.18 11.90 3.75
C LEU A 110 8.98 12.70 4.78
N GLU A 111 9.60 13.80 4.37
CA GLU A 111 10.30 14.72 5.26
C GLU A 111 9.33 15.35 6.28
N ALA A 112 8.19 15.87 5.82
CA ALA A 112 7.18 16.44 6.71
C ALA A 112 6.58 15.41 7.68
N GLU A 113 6.37 14.16 7.25
CA GLU A 113 5.89 13.08 8.13
C GLU A 113 6.96 12.67 9.16
N GLN A 114 8.23 12.67 8.78
CA GLN A 114 9.34 12.42 9.71
C GLN A 114 9.48 13.53 10.75
N GLU A 115 9.37 14.80 10.35
CA GLU A 115 9.38 15.94 11.28
C GLU A 115 8.21 15.84 12.28
N GLN A 116 7.00 15.54 11.82
CA GLN A 116 5.85 15.35 12.69
C GLN A 116 6.01 14.18 13.67
N LEU A 117 6.61 13.07 13.22
CA LEU A 117 6.91 11.94 14.11
C LEU A 117 7.95 12.30 15.16
N GLN A 118 8.99 13.06 14.81
CA GLN A 118 10.00 13.53 15.74
C GLN A 118 9.40 14.50 16.77
N GLU A 119 8.55 15.44 16.35
CA GLU A 119 7.85 16.34 17.26
C GLU A 119 6.95 15.57 18.24
N GLN A 120 6.19 14.58 17.75
CA GLN A 120 5.34 13.75 18.61
C GLN A 120 6.15 12.93 19.62
N GLN A 121 7.30 12.39 19.20
CA GLN A 121 8.20 11.68 20.11
C GLN A 121 8.80 12.61 21.17
N ALA A 122 9.25 13.80 20.78
CA ALA A 122 9.79 14.79 21.73
C ALA A 122 8.73 15.26 22.75
N VAL A 123 7.48 15.41 22.33
CA VAL A 123 6.36 15.73 23.25
C VAL A 123 6.11 14.56 24.21
N ALA A 124 6.04 13.33 23.70
CA ALA A 124 5.83 12.15 24.54
C ALA A 124 6.96 11.92 25.55
N GLU A 125 8.21 12.17 25.17
CA GLU A 125 9.37 12.07 26.08
C GLU A 125 9.33 13.13 27.18
N ARG A 126 8.92 14.37 26.86
CA ARG A 126 8.74 15.43 27.87
C ARG A 126 7.63 15.09 28.84
N GLU A 127 6.47 14.65 28.33
CA GLU A 127 5.35 14.24 29.18
C GLU A 127 5.72 13.06 30.09
N ALA A 128 6.50 12.09 29.60
CA ALA A 128 6.99 10.98 30.41
C ALA A 128 7.99 11.45 31.50
N ALA A 129 8.89 12.37 31.17
CA ALA A 129 9.83 12.94 32.14
C ALA A 129 9.10 13.72 33.26
N ASP A 130 8.11 14.54 32.89
CA ASP A 130 7.29 15.31 33.84
C ASP A 130 6.49 14.38 34.77
N GLN A 131 5.95 13.28 34.24
CA GLN A 131 5.24 12.27 35.06
C GLN A 131 6.17 11.60 36.06
N ILE A 132 7.39 11.22 35.65
CA ILE A 132 8.37 10.60 36.55
C ILE A 132 8.78 11.57 37.66
N GLU A 133 8.98 12.85 37.35
CA GLU A 133 9.34 13.86 38.35
C GLU A 133 8.19 14.11 39.34
N GLN A 134 6.95 14.18 38.85
CA GLN A 134 5.76 14.30 39.71
C GLN A 134 5.59 13.09 40.63
N GLU A 135 5.80 11.87 40.14
CA GLU A 135 5.74 10.65 40.95
C GLU A 135 6.83 10.65 42.05
N ARG A 136 8.05 11.06 41.72
CA ARG A 136 9.14 11.19 42.71
C ARG A 136 8.82 12.23 43.78
N ALA A 137 8.32 13.41 43.38
CA ALA A 137 7.93 14.46 44.31
C ALA A 137 6.76 14.03 45.21
N ALA A 138 5.79 13.27 44.69
CA ALA A 138 4.69 12.71 45.47
C ALA A 138 5.17 11.64 46.46
N ALA A 139 6.09 10.76 46.03
CA ALA A 139 6.68 9.73 46.90
C ALA A 139 7.51 10.35 48.04
N GLU A 140 8.28 11.41 47.77
CA GLU A 140 9.07 12.12 48.79
C GLU A 140 8.16 12.82 49.81
N LYS A 141 7.11 13.51 49.35
CA LYS A 141 6.11 14.12 50.25
C LYS A 141 5.41 13.09 51.13
N ALA A 142 5.01 11.95 50.56
CA ALA A 142 4.38 10.87 51.31
C ALA A 142 5.34 10.23 52.34
N ALA A 143 6.63 10.12 52.02
CA ALA A 143 7.63 9.64 52.97
C ALA A 143 7.89 10.64 54.11
N ALA A 144 7.95 11.94 53.81
CA ALA A 144 8.11 12.99 54.80
C ALA A 144 6.91 13.08 55.76
N GLU A 145 5.69 12.94 55.25
CA GLU A 145 4.46 12.93 56.06
C GLU A 145 4.39 11.71 56.99
N LYS A 146 4.76 10.52 56.49
CA LYS A 146 4.86 9.30 57.31
C LYS A 146 5.91 9.44 58.42
N ALA A 147 7.09 9.97 58.10
CA ALA A 147 8.14 10.20 59.09
C ALA A 147 7.75 11.25 60.15
N ALA A 148 6.99 12.28 59.77
CA ALA A 148 6.46 13.26 60.72
C ALA A 148 5.38 12.67 61.63
N ALA A 149 4.49 11.82 61.08
CA ALA A 149 3.48 11.11 61.85
C ALA A 149 4.07 10.12 62.85
N GLU A 150 5.14 9.40 62.47
CA GLU A 150 5.84 8.46 63.35
C GLU A 150 6.56 9.18 64.50
N LYS A 151 7.21 10.33 64.23
CA LYS A 151 7.82 11.17 65.28
C LYS A 151 6.78 11.74 66.25
N ALA A 152 5.63 12.21 65.74
CA ALA A 152 4.55 12.72 66.58
C ALA A 152 3.87 11.63 67.43
N ALA A 153 3.89 10.37 66.98
CA ALA A 153 3.38 9.24 67.75
C ALA A 153 4.36 8.74 68.82
N ALA A 154 5.67 8.97 68.64
CA ALA A 154 6.71 8.57 69.59
C ALA A 154 6.95 9.57 70.74
N GLU A 155 6.42 10.79 70.65
CA GLU A 155 6.55 11.86 71.67
C GLU A 155 5.33 11.96 72.61
N LYS A 156 4.41 10.99 72.57
CA LYS A 156 3.28 10.84 73.52
C LYS A 156 3.46 9.61 74.39
#